data_AF-A0A9P5JRF8-F1
#
_entry.id   AF-A0A9P5JRF8-F1
#
_cell.length_a   1.000
_cell.length_b   1.000
_cell.length_c   1.000
_cell.angle_alpha   90.00
_cell.angle_beta   90.00
_cell.angle_gamma   90.00
#
_symmetry.space_group_name_H-M   'P 1'
#
loop_
_entity.id
_entity.type
_entity.pdbx_description
1 polymer ?
#
loop_
_entity_poly.entity_id
_entity_poly.type
_entity_poly.pdbx_seq_one_letter_code
_entity_poly.pdbx_strand_id
1 'polypeptide(L)' 'VEKREHDIREEWVKVMELRITREALGTCQKIEGVNHYEKCKDLATRYTTMLRDAQV' A
#
# COMPACT_ATOMS: atom_id res chain seq x y z
N VAL A 1 -23.64 -8.91 -15.31
CA VAL A 1 -23.70 -8.13 -14.04
C VAL A 1 -22.70 -8.70 -13.04
N GLU A 2 -22.72 -10.01 -12.78
CA GLU A 2 -21.78 -10.71 -11.88
C GLU A 2 -20.29 -10.42 -12.11
N LYS A 3 -19.79 -10.53 -13.36
CA LYS A 3 -18.39 -10.21 -13.68
C LYS A 3 -17.99 -8.78 -13.28
N ARG A 4 -18.86 -7.81 -13.54
CA ARG A 4 -18.59 -6.40 -13.22
C ARG A 4 -18.52 -6.18 -11.70
N GLU A 5 -19.41 -6.81 -10.94
CA GLU A 5 -19.38 -6.70 -9.47
C GLU A 5 -18.15 -7.40 -8.87
N HIS A 6 -17.74 -8.52 -9.45
CA HIS A 6 -16.49 -9.18 -9.10
C HIS A 6 -15.29 -8.25 -9.35
N ASP A 7 -15.18 -7.68 -10.55
CA ASP A 7 -14.07 -6.81 -10.92
C ASP A 7 -13.99 -5.57 -10.00
N ILE A 8 -15.14 -4.98 -9.66
CA ILE A 8 -15.22 -3.86 -8.70
C ILE A 8 -14.71 -4.29 -7.32
N ARG A 9 -15.10 -5.48 -6.82
CA ARG A 9 -14.62 -5.97 -5.52
C ARG A 9 -13.10 -6.15 -5.51
N GLU A 10 -12.53 -6.69 -6.58
CA GLU A 10 -11.08 -6.85 -6.72
C GLU A 10 -10.34 -5.51 -6.76
N GLU A 11 -10.90 -4.48 -7.43
CA GLU A 11 -10.36 -3.12 -7.38
C GLU A 11 -10.38 -2.55 -5.95
N TRP A 12 -11.47 -2.75 -5.22
CA TRP A 12 -11.57 -2.35 -3.81
C TRP A 12 -10.54 -3.06 -2.93
N VAL A 13 -10.28 -4.35 -3.16
CA VAL A 13 -9.24 -5.10 -2.44
C VAL A 13 -7.89 -4.44 -2.64
N LYS A 14 -7.50 -4.11 -3.88
CA LYS A 14 -6.22 -3.43 -4.17
C LYS A 14 -6.10 -2.08 -3.45
N VAL A 15 -7.17 -1.28 -3.43
CA VAL A 15 -7.21 0.00 -2.71
C VAL A 15 -7.04 -0.21 -1.21
N MET A 16 -7.67 -1.23 -0.63
CA MET A 16 -7.56 -1.55 0.79
C MET A 16 -6.16 -2.06 1.16
N GLU A 17 -5.54 -2.89 0.33
CA GLU A 17 -4.15 -3.32 0.52
C GLU A 17 -3.17 -2.13 0.51
N LEU A 18 -3.40 -1.16 -0.38
CA LEU A 18 -2.60 0.06 -0.45
C LEU A 18 -2.76 0.92 0.81
N ARG A 19 -3.98 1.02 1.35
CA ARG A 19 -4.24 1.71 2.63
C ARG A 19 -3.50 1.05 3.80
N ILE A 20 -3.59 -0.27 3.92
CA ILE A 20 -2.88 -1.03 4.96
C ILE A 20 -1.38 -0.81 4.86
N THR A 21 -0.83 -0.89 3.65
CA THR A 21 0.61 -0.70 3.41
C THR A 21 1.06 0.72 3.79
N ARG A 22 0.25 1.74 3.49
CA ARG A 22 0.49 3.13 3.89
C ARG A 22 0.52 3.31 5.41
N GLU A 23 -0.43 2.71 6.12
CA GLU A 23 -0.51 2.78 7.59
C GLU A 23 0.68 2.08 8.25
N ALA A 24 1.05 0.90 7.74
CA ALA A 24 2.23 0.17 8.20
C ALA A 24 3.52 0.97 7.97
N LEU A 25 3.69 1.59 6.79
CA LEU A 25 4.82 2.46 6.49
C LEU A 25 4.88 3.67 7.42
N GLY A 26 3.75 4.35 7.64
CA GLY A 26 3.68 5.50 8.55
C GLY A 26 3.98 5.12 10.00
N THR A 27 3.59 3.92 10.43
CA THR A 27 3.94 3.38 11.74
C THR A 27 5.44 3.08 11.84
N CYS A 28 6.02 2.42 10.83
CA CYS A 28 7.45 2.15 10.77
C CYS A 28 8.28 3.45 10.85
N GLN A 29 7.91 4.47 10.07
CA GLN A 29 8.60 5.77 10.08
C GLN A 29 8.54 6.47 11.44
N LYS A 30 7.42 6.35 12.16
CA LYS A 30 7.28 6.90 13.52
C LYS A 30 8.13 6.16 14.55
N ILE A 31 8.22 4.83 14.45
CA ILE A 31 8.97 3.99 15.39
C ILE A 31 10.48 4.14 15.16
N GLU A 32 10.93 4.07 13.90
CA GLU A 32 12.35 4.06 13.55
C GLU A 32 13.00 5.45 13.58
N GLY A 33 12.19 6.52 13.52
CA GLY A 33 12.69 7.89 13.51
C GLY A 33 13.71 8.10 12.40
N VAL A 34 14.89 8.61 12.72
CA VAL A 34 15.96 8.88 11.73
C VAL A 34 16.43 7.64 10.96
N ASN A 35 16.23 6.43 11.49
CA ASN A 35 16.66 5.18 10.86
C ASN A 35 15.67 4.65 9.80
N HIS A 36 14.54 5.34 9.58
CA HIS A 36 13.48 4.85 8.71
C HIS A 36 13.94 4.60 7.25
N TYR A 37 14.99 5.28 6.78
CA TYR A 37 15.51 5.12 5.41
C TYR A 37 16.05 3.72 5.13
N GLU A 38 16.62 3.08 6.15
CA GLU A 38 17.12 1.70 6.03
C GLU A 38 16.03 0.71 6.44
N LYS A 39 15.40 0.95 7.60
CA LYS A 39 14.49 -0.01 8.23
C LYS A 39 13.12 -0.11 7.55
N CYS A 40 12.63 0.98 6.95
CA CYS A 40 11.32 1.01 6.28
C CYS A 40 11.42 0.96 4.75
N LYS A 41 12.62 0.72 4.18
CA LYS A 41 12.88 0.78 2.74
C LYS A 41 12.00 -0.17 1.94
N ASP A 42 11.82 -1.40 2.43
CA ASP A 42 11.04 -2.42 1.74
C ASP A 42 9.55 -2.07 1.72
N LEU A 43 9.02 -1.57 2.85
CA LEU A 43 7.65 -1.07 2.94
C LEU A 43 7.43 0.13 2.01
N ALA A 44 8.39 1.06 1.93
CA ALA A 44 8.33 2.21 1.04
C ALA A 44 8.36 1.80 -0.43
N THR A 45 9.20 0.83 -0.78
CA THR A 45 9.32 0.29 -2.15
C THR A 45 8.03 -0.43 -2.56
N ARG A 46 7.48 -1.27 -1.67
CA ARG A 46 6.21 -1.95 -1.89
C ARG A 46 5.06 -0.96 -2.06
N TYR A 47 4.95 0.03 -1.18
CA TYR A 47 3.93 1.08 -1.27
C TYR A 47 4.01 1.83 -2.60
N THR A 48 5.22 2.21 -3.02
CA THR A 48 5.45 2.94 -4.27
C THR A 48 5.12 2.09 -5.50
N THR A 49 5.40 0.79 -5.45
CA THR A 49 5.04 -0.16 -6.53
C THR A 49 3.53 -0.29 -6.64
N MET A 50 2.84 -0.52 -5.51
CA MET A 50 1.38 -0.61 -5.48
C MET A 50 0.69 0.68 -5.93
N LEU A 51 1.24 1.85 -5.63
CA LEU A 51 0.73 3.13 -6.11
C LEU A 51 0.77 3.25 -7.64
N ARG A 52 1.81 2.72 -8.29
CA ARG A 52 1.91 2.72 -9.76
C ARG A 52 0.89 1.78 -10.37
N ASP A 53 0.72 0.60 -9.79
CA ASP A 53 -0.21 -0.42 -10.28
C ASP A 53 -1.68 -0.03 -10.08
N ALA A 54 -1.96 0.75 -9.04
CA ALA A 54 -3.31 1.22 -8.74
C ALA A 54 -3.78 2.38 -9.63
N GLN A 55 -2.91 2.98 -10.46
CA GLN A 55 -3.15 4.18 -11.30
C GLN A 55 -4.35 5.03 -10.83
N VAL A 56 -4.17 5.73 -9.71
CA VAL A 56 -5.02 6.85 -9.32
C VAL A 56 -4.56 8.11 -10.02
#